data_AF-A0A9P6V742-F1
#
_entry.id   AF-A0A9P6V742-F1
#
_cell.length_a   1.000
_cell.length_b   1.000
_cell.length_c   1.000
_cell.angle_alpha   90.00
_cell.angle_beta   90.00
_cell.angle_gamma   90.00
#
_symmetry.space_group_name_H-M   'P 1'
#
loop_
_entity.id
_entity.type
_entity.pdbx_description
1 polymer ?
#
loop_
_entity_poly.entity_id
_entity_poly.type
_entity_poly.pdbx_seq_one_letter_code
_entity_poly.pdbx_strand_id
1 'polypeptide(L)'
;LNSNLDEALRHLQAAANIAPQDAEIQFNLGVISEQTGDFDGAINAYSAAVDLGIDTASVNLRNVKTKKFAKLAKEAEFQDAKN
;
A
#
# COMPACT_ATOMS: atom_id res chain seq x y z
N LEU A 1 -4.69 9.79 -12.99
CA LEU A 1 -4.71 8.31 -12.98
C LEU A 1 -3.67 7.84 -13.97
N ASN A 2 -2.54 7.31 -13.49
CA ASN A 2 -1.52 6.72 -14.35
C ASN A 2 -2.05 5.34 -14.73
N SER A 3 -2.68 5.21 -15.91
CA SER A 3 -3.34 3.99 -16.39
C SER A 3 -2.51 2.71 -16.20
N ASN A 4 -1.18 2.82 -16.25
CA ASN A 4 -0.25 1.72 -16.06
C ASN A 4 -0.20 1.21 -14.59
N LEU A 5 -0.37 2.10 -13.62
CA LEU A 5 -0.39 1.74 -12.20
C LEU A 5 -1.69 1.03 -11.81
N ASP A 6 -2.82 1.47 -12.36
CA ASP A 6 -4.11 0.81 -12.13
C ASP A 6 -4.12 -0.60 -12.74
N GLU A 7 -3.48 -0.78 -13.90
CA GLU A 7 -3.30 -2.10 -14.50
C GLU A 7 -2.33 -2.99 -13.71
N ALA A 8 -1.19 -2.44 -13.28
CA ALA A 8 -0.26 -3.15 -12.41
C ALA A 8 -0.94 -3.60 -11.10
N LEU A 9 -1.78 -2.75 -10.52
CA LEU A 9 -2.52 -3.07 -9.31
C LEU A 9 -3.45 -4.27 -9.54
N ARG A 10 -4.22 -4.27 -10.64
CA ARG A 10 -5.10 -5.40 -10.98
C ARG A 10 -4.32 -6.70 -11.18
N HIS A 11 -3.19 -6.65 -11.89
CA HIS A 11 -2.37 -7.84 -12.11
C HIS A 11 -1.76 -8.37 -10.82
N LEU A 12 -1.27 -7.49 -9.94
CA LEU A 12 -0.71 -7.90 -8.65
C LEU A 12 -1.78 -8.42 -7.69
N GLN A 13 -2.99 -7.86 -7.70
CA GLN A 13 -4.12 -8.41 -6.95
C GLN A 13 -4.48 -9.82 -7.43
N ALA A 14 -4.52 -10.04 -8.75
CA ALA A 14 -4.76 -11.37 -9.31
C ALA A 14 -3.63 -12.35 -8.93
N ALA A 15 -2.38 -11.91 -8.99
CA ALA A 15 -1.22 -12.72 -8.57
C ALA A 15 -1.27 -13.07 -7.08
N ALA A 16 -1.62 -12.10 -6.21
CA ALA A 16 -1.76 -12.31 -4.77
C ALA A 16 -2.91 -13.26 -4.42
N ASN A 17 -3.97 -13.28 -5.22
CA ASN A 17 -5.06 -14.26 -5.06
C ASN A 17 -4.62 -15.69 -5.42
N ILE A 18 -3.72 -15.84 -6.39
CA ILE A 18 -3.20 -17.15 -6.82
C ILE A 18 -2.12 -17.65 -5.85
N ALA A 19 -1.22 -16.77 -5.42
CA ALA A 19 -0.06 -17.08 -4.59
C ALA A 19 0.02 -16.13 -3.39
N PRO A 20 -0.88 -16.26 -2.40
CA PRO A 20 -0.95 -15.33 -1.27
C PRO A 20 0.27 -15.38 -0.35
N GLN A 21 1.02 -16.50 -0.36
CA GLN A 21 2.23 -16.71 0.45
C GLN A 21 3.53 -16.37 -0.30
N ASP A 22 3.45 -15.78 -1.49
CA ASP A 22 4.63 -15.30 -2.19
C ASP A 22 5.00 -13.91 -1.67
N ALA A 23 6.14 -13.84 -0.99
CA ALA A 23 6.59 -12.61 -0.35
C ALA A 23 6.84 -11.47 -1.36
N GLU A 24 7.37 -11.78 -2.54
CA GLU A 24 7.68 -10.78 -3.57
C GLU A 24 6.40 -10.21 -4.19
N ILE A 25 5.38 -11.05 -4.40
CA ILE A 25 4.06 -10.59 -4.86
C ILE A 25 3.45 -9.64 -3.83
N GLN A 26 3.48 -9.99 -2.54
CA GLN A 26 2.99 -9.13 -1.47
C GLN A 26 3.78 -7.82 -1.40
N PHE A 27 5.10 -7.87 -1.54
CA PHE A 27 5.94 -6.68 -1.56
C PHE A 27 5.59 -5.74 -2.73
N ASN A 28 5.50 -6.28 -3.95
CA ASN A 28 5.18 -5.51 -5.15
C ASN A 28 3.76 -4.94 -5.09
N LEU A 29 2.79 -5.71 -4.57
CA LEU A 29 1.44 -5.20 -4.32
C LEU A 29 1.46 -4.02 -3.33
N GLY A 30 2.32 -4.08 -2.30
CA GLY A 30 2.55 -2.97 -1.38
C GLY A 30 3.05 -1.71 -2.08
N VAL A 31 4.06 -1.85 -2.95
CA VAL A 31 4.63 -0.74 -3.75
C VAL A 31 3.57 -0.10 -4.64
N ILE A 32 2.82 -0.89 -5.39
CA ILE A 32 1.83 -0.34 -6.33
C ILE A 32 0.63 0.26 -5.59
N SER A 33 0.18 -0.35 -4.50
CA SER A 33 -0.88 0.22 -3.65
C SER A 33 -0.44 1.58 -3.07
N GLU A 34 0.81 1.70 -2.64
CA GLU A 34 1.36 2.97 -2.15
C GLU A 34 1.40 4.05 -3.24
N GLN A 35 1.83 3.69 -4.45
CA GLN A 35 1.92 4.62 -5.58
C GLN A 35 0.54 5.07 -6.10
N THR A 36 -0.48 4.22 -5.97
CA THR A 36 -1.87 4.54 -6.33
C THR A 36 -2.61 5.28 -5.21
N GLY A 37 -2.01 5.43 -4.03
CA GLY A 37 -2.58 6.12 -2.88
C GLY A 37 -3.52 5.27 -2.04
N ASP A 38 -3.63 3.97 -2.34
CA ASP A 38 -4.26 2.96 -1.48
C ASP A 38 -3.33 2.59 -0.33
N PHE A 39 -3.24 3.48 0.65
CA PHE A 39 -2.36 3.28 1.80
C PHE A 39 -2.81 2.09 2.69
N ASP A 40 -4.09 1.74 2.67
CA ASP A 40 -4.59 0.58 3.41
C ASP A 40 -4.17 -0.74 2.74
N GLY A 41 -4.33 -0.85 1.43
CA GLY A 41 -3.80 -1.97 0.64
C GLY A 41 -2.30 -2.12 0.81
N ALA A 42 -1.56 -1.01 0.78
CA ALA A 42 -0.12 -1.00 0.95
C ALA A 42 0.32 -1.50 2.34
N ILE A 43 -0.37 -1.07 3.41
CA ILE A 43 -0.10 -1.54 4.78
C ILE A 43 -0.28 -3.06 4.89
N ASN A 44 -1.39 -3.58 4.35
CA ASN A 44 -1.69 -5.01 4.40
C ASN A 44 -0.64 -5.83 3.64
N ALA A 45 -0.32 -5.42 2.42
CA ALA A 45 0.61 -6.14 1.56
C ALA A 45 2.05 -6.08 2.07
N TYR A 46 2.54 -4.92 2.53
CA TYR A 46 3.87 -4.84 3.15
C TYR A 46 3.94 -5.61 4.48
N SER A 47 2.87 -5.66 5.26
CA SER A 47 2.85 -6.48 6.49
C SER A 47 2.97 -7.97 6.15
N ALA A 48 2.21 -8.45 5.17
CA ALA A 48 2.34 -9.83 4.68
C ALA A 48 3.74 -10.13 4.13
N ALA A 49 4.35 -9.21 3.39
CA ALA A 49 5.71 -9.37 2.88
C ALA A 49 6.75 -9.51 4.01
N VAL A 50 6.61 -8.75 5.10
CA VAL A 50 7.44 -8.91 6.31
C VAL A 50 7.24 -10.29 6.93
N ASP A 51 5.99 -10.70 7.13
CA ASP A 51 5.67 -11.99 7.74
C ASP A 51 6.18 -13.19 6.91
N LEU A 52 6.30 -13.00 5.59
CA LEU A 52 6.82 -14.00 4.64
C LEU A 52 8.35 -13.90 4.43
N GLY A 53 9.05 -12.97 5.11
CA GLY A 53 10.51 -12.94 5.17
C GLY A 53 11.21 -11.79 4.43
N ILE A 54 10.47 -10.81 3.88
CA ILE A 54 11.07 -9.59 3.32
C ILE A 54 11.17 -8.54 4.43
N ASP A 55 12.22 -8.62 5.23
CA ASP A 55 12.47 -7.68 6.35
C ASP A 55 12.57 -6.22 5.88
N THR A 56 13.09 -5.99 4.67
CA THR A 56 13.20 -4.65 4.08
C THR A 56 11.84 -4.00 3.83
N ALA A 57 10.76 -4.78 3.74
CA ALA A 57 9.39 -4.26 3.63
C ALA A 57 8.95 -3.51 4.88
N SER A 58 9.56 -3.76 6.04
CA SER A 58 9.24 -3.07 7.30
C SER A 58 9.47 -1.56 7.24
N VAL A 59 10.48 -1.11 6.47
CA VAL A 59 10.75 0.32 6.24
C VAL A 59 9.63 0.94 5.42
N ASN A 60 9.19 0.27 4.36
CA ASN A 60 8.09 0.74 3.53
C ASN A 60 6.77 0.76 4.30
N LEU A 61 6.50 -0.25 5.12
CA LEU A 61 5.34 -0.30 6.01
C LEU A 61 5.28 0.92 6.96
N ARG A 62 6.42 1.28 7.57
CA ARG A 62 6.52 2.48 8.43
C ARG A 62 6.25 3.75 7.65
N ASN A 63 6.83 3.87 6.46
CA ASN A 63 6.67 5.04 5.60
C ASN A 63 5.21 5.24 5.16
N VAL A 64 4.54 4.16 4.74
CA VAL A 64 3.12 4.22 4.32
C VAL A 64 2.21 4.60 5.49
N LYS A 65 2.45 4.07 6.69
CA LYS A 65 1.69 4.47 7.89
C LYS A 65 1.80 5.96 8.13
N THR A 66 3.01 6.53 8.07
CA THR A 66 3.22 7.99 8.19
C THR A 66 2.49 8.77 7.11
N LYS A 67 2.55 8.32 5.84
CA LYS A 67 1.82 8.95 4.73
C LYS A 67 0.30 8.93 4.95
N LYS A 68 -0.24 7.82 5.43
CA LYS A 68 -1.67 7.69 5.78
C LYS A 68 -2.08 8.66 6.87
N PHE A 69 -1.31 8.75 7.96
CA PHE A 69 -1.60 9.70 9.04
C PHE A 69 -1.55 11.15 8.55
N ALA A 70 -0.55 11.52 7.76
CA ALA A 70 -0.45 12.87 7.21
C ALA A 70 -1.64 13.22 6.29
N LYS A 71 -2.11 12.26 5.49
CA LYS A 71 -3.31 12.43 4.64
C LYS A 71 -4.56 12.67 5.50
N LEU A 72 -4.77 11.84 6.52
CA LEU A 72 -5.93 11.95 7.42
C LEU A 72 -5.94 13.28 8.19
N ALA A 73 -4.78 13.73 8.69
CA ALA A 73 -4.66 15.01 9.38
C ALA A 73 -5.04 16.18 8.46
N LYS A 74 -4.50 16.18 7.22
CA LYS A 74 -4.83 17.20 6.23
C LYS A 74 -6.31 17.18 5.84
N GLU A 75 -6.92 15.99 5.74
CA GLU A 75 -8.34 15.84 5.45
C GLU A 75 -9.20 16.40 6.60
N ALA A 76 -8.84 16.14 7.86
CA ALA A 76 -9.52 16.69 9.02
C ALA A 76 -9.46 18.23 9.07
N GLU A 77 -8.27 18.82 8.91
CA GLU A 77 -8.08 20.28 8.84
C GLU A 77 -8.93 20.93 7.74
N PHE A 78 -9.05 20.27 6.58
CA PHE A 78 -9.87 20.76 5.48
C PHE A 78 -11.37 20.68 5.74
N GLN A 79 -11.83 19.70 6.54
CA GLN A 79 -13.23 19.65 6.96
C GLN A 79 -13.54 20.72 8.00
N ASP A 80 -12.63 20.94 8.96
CA ASP A 80 -12.78 21.98 9.98
C ASP A 80 -12.85 23.38 9.37
N ALA A 81 -12.06 23.65 8.32
CA ALA A 81 -12.08 24.92 7.59
C ALA A 81 -13.37 25.17 6.76
N LYS A 82 -14.20 24.15 6.55
CA LYS A 82 -15.45 24.24 5.78
C LYS A 82 -16.69 24.38 6.65
N ASN A 83 -16.57 24.13 7.95
CA ASN A 83 -17.65 24.21 8.94
C ASN A 83 -17.62 25.57 9.66
#